data_AF-A0A915SG05-F1
#
_entry.id   AF-A0A915SG05-F1
#
_cell.length_a   1.000
_cell.length_b   1.000
_cell.length_c   1.000
_cell.angle_alpha   90.00
_cell.angle_beta   90.00
_cell.angle_gamma   90.00
#
_symmetry.space_group_name_H-M   'P 1'
#
loop_
_entity.id
_entity.type
_entity.pdbx_description
1 polymer ?
#
loop_
_entity_poly.entity_id
_entity_poly.type
_entity_poly.pdbx_seq_one_letter_code
_entity_poly.pdbx_strand_id
1 'polypeptide(L)'
;MESITIFTIVIFIISLGVVYLSLRRYIRTNSKMYFFYFLGFLGFSLISLIQILFSINYYNILFEKLYIFLVAFLLLLIANGSILYYSKKLQYTFMIIAIVLSIIFLYFLIIASNFNIIMNGIAMNYSSPNLASVMGISSILELFASVVILGSAIYSFIKKKSKSIKLLATIFAILILIITGILGSLGYGYILYSGELIGMLGFIYGLY
;
A
#
# COMPACT_ATOMS: atom_id res chain seq x y z
N MET A 1 23.83 1.26 -1.05
CA MET A 1 23.16 0.63 -2.22
C MET A 1 23.00 -0.87 -2.01
N GLU A 2 24.04 -1.61 -1.61
CA GLU A 2 23.94 -3.06 -1.35
C GLU A 2 22.92 -3.41 -0.26
N SER A 3 22.91 -2.69 0.87
CA SER A 3 21.96 -2.89 1.97
C SER A 3 20.49 -2.75 1.53
N ILE A 4 20.17 -1.70 0.76
CA ILE A 4 18.81 -1.41 0.28
C ILE A 4 18.32 -2.50 -0.66
N THR A 5 19.19 -2.96 -1.56
CA THR A 5 18.87 -4.05 -2.51
C THR A 5 18.55 -5.35 -1.76
N ILE A 6 19.30 -5.67 -0.70
CA ILE A 6 19.02 -6.85 0.13
C ILE A 6 17.65 -6.70 0.82
N PHE A 7 17.34 -5.53 1.40
CA PHE A 7 16.05 -5.29 2.04
C PHE A 7 14.88 -5.41 1.05
N THR A 8 14.97 -4.82 -0.14
CA THR A 8 13.89 -4.88 -1.14
C THR A 8 13.68 -6.30 -1.66
N ILE A 9 14.73 -7.11 -1.83
CA ILE A 9 14.62 -8.53 -2.17
C ILE A 9 13.91 -9.31 -1.07
N VAL A 10 14.29 -9.10 0.20
CA VAL A 10 13.66 -9.78 1.34
C VAL A 10 12.17 -9.40 1.43
N ILE A 11 11.85 -8.11 1.29
CA ILE A 11 10.47 -7.61 1.30
C ILE A 11 9.67 -8.22 0.12
N PHE A 12 10.26 -8.34 -1.06
CA PHE A 12 9.64 -9.00 -2.21
C PHE A 12 9.32 -10.46 -1.92
N ILE A 13 10.25 -11.23 -1.36
CA ILE A 13 10.02 -12.64 -1.01
C ILE A 13 8.90 -12.78 0.04
N ILE A 14 8.94 -11.95 1.09
CA ILE A 14 7.92 -11.98 2.15
C ILE A 14 6.55 -11.61 1.58
N SER A 15 6.47 -10.58 0.74
CA SER A 15 5.21 -10.13 0.14
C SER A 15 4.59 -11.19 -0.77
N LEU A 16 5.38 -11.94 -1.54
CA LEU A 16 4.88 -13.13 -2.27
C LEU A 16 4.25 -14.16 -1.33
N GLY A 17 4.83 -14.36 -0.14
CA GLY A 17 4.24 -15.19 0.91
C GLY A 17 2.86 -14.68 1.34
N VAL A 18 2.71 -13.37 1.57
CA VAL A 18 1.42 -12.75 1.91
C VAL A 18 0.41 -12.88 0.77
N VAL A 19 0.84 -12.70 -0.48
CA VAL A 19 0.02 -12.91 -1.68
C VAL A 19 -0.52 -14.34 -1.71
N TYR A 20 0.36 -15.33 -1.53
CA TYR A 20 -0.02 -16.74 -1.52
C TYR A 20 -1.04 -17.05 -0.42
N LEU A 21 -0.80 -16.58 0.82
CA LEU A 21 -1.71 -16.80 1.94
C LEU A 21 -3.08 -16.16 1.69
N SER A 22 -3.09 -14.94 1.11
CA SER A 22 -4.32 -14.22 0.74
C SER A 22 -5.12 -14.97 -0.32
N LEU A 23 -4.44 -15.44 -1.37
CA LEU A 23 -5.04 -16.21 -2.46
C LEU A 23 -5.61 -17.53 -1.95
N ARG A 24 -4.84 -18.28 -1.16
CA ARG A 24 -5.27 -19.56 -0.58
C ARG A 24 -6.52 -19.36 0.28
N ARG A 25 -6.56 -18.29 1.09
CA ARG A 25 -7.72 -17.98 1.94
C ARG A 25 -8.92 -17.53 1.13
N TYR A 26 -8.72 -16.77 0.05
CA TYR A 26 -9.77 -16.45 -0.90
C TYR A 26 -10.37 -17.71 -1.52
N ILE A 27 -9.55 -18.61 -2.08
CA ILE A 27 -10.01 -19.86 -2.70
C ILE A 27 -10.80 -20.71 -1.71
N ARG A 28 -10.35 -20.81 -0.45
CA ARG A 28 -11.01 -21.62 0.58
C ARG A 28 -12.33 -21.01 1.08
N THR A 29 -12.44 -19.69 1.16
CA THR A 29 -13.59 -19.01 1.79
C THR A 29 -14.54 -18.36 0.80
N ASN A 30 -14.13 -18.23 -0.47
CA ASN A 30 -14.77 -17.45 -1.54
C ASN A 30 -15.15 -16.01 -1.10
N SER A 31 -14.40 -15.43 -0.15
CA SER A 31 -14.71 -14.13 0.42
C SER A 31 -14.09 -13.01 -0.41
N LYS A 32 -14.94 -12.08 -0.86
CA LYS A 32 -14.55 -10.89 -1.63
C LYS A 32 -13.49 -10.04 -0.92
N MET A 33 -13.50 -10.02 0.42
CA MET A 33 -12.49 -9.31 1.20
C MET A 33 -11.09 -9.88 0.95
N TYR A 34 -10.91 -11.20 1.02
CA TYR A 34 -9.60 -11.81 0.80
C TYR A 34 -9.16 -11.71 -0.66
N PHE A 35 -10.10 -11.62 -1.61
CA PHE A 35 -9.78 -11.31 -3.00
C PHE A 35 -9.17 -9.90 -3.14
N PHE A 36 -9.80 -8.89 -2.54
CA PHE A 36 -9.27 -7.53 -2.54
C PHE A 36 -7.93 -7.41 -1.82
N TYR A 37 -7.75 -8.14 -0.71
CA TYR A 37 -6.48 -8.19 0.00
C TYR A 37 -5.40 -8.84 -0.87
N PHE A 38 -5.72 -9.96 -1.54
CA PHE A 38 -4.82 -10.59 -2.50
C PHE A 38 -4.36 -9.60 -3.58
N LEU A 39 -5.28 -8.85 -4.20
CA LEU A 39 -4.92 -7.85 -5.20
C LEU A 39 -4.04 -6.73 -4.64
N GLY A 40 -4.34 -6.25 -3.42
CA GLY A 40 -3.52 -5.24 -2.74
C GLY A 40 -2.10 -5.73 -2.46
N PHE A 41 -1.94 -6.94 -1.90
CA PHE A 41 -0.63 -7.53 -1.62
C PHE A 41 0.13 -7.91 -2.90
N LEU A 42 -0.58 -8.25 -3.99
CA LEU A 42 0.02 -8.44 -5.29
C LEU A 42 0.60 -7.12 -5.82
N GLY A 43 -0.16 -6.04 -5.70
CA GLY A 43 0.31 -4.68 -6.00
C GLY A 43 1.57 -4.33 -5.21
N PHE A 44 1.59 -4.63 -3.90
CA PHE A 44 2.77 -4.46 -3.06
C PHE A 44 3.98 -5.28 -3.55
N SER A 45 3.78 -6.55 -3.92
CA SER A 45 4.86 -7.39 -4.45
C SER A 45 5.45 -6.82 -5.75
N LEU A 46 4.59 -6.29 -6.63
CA LEU A 46 5.02 -5.62 -7.86
C LEU A 46 5.80 -4.33 -7.57
N ILE A 47 5.42 -3.57 -6.53
CA ILE A 47 6.18 -2.39 -6.08
C ILE A 47 7.57 -2.80 -5.61
N SER A 48 7.68 -3.82 -4.76
CA SER A 48 8.98 -4.31 -4.30
C SER A 48 9.85 -4.81 -5.45
N LEU A 49 9.25 -5.45 -6.46
CA LEU A 49 9.96 -5.82 -7.69
C LEU A 49 10.49 -4.60 -8.45
N ILE A 50 9.67 -3.56 -8.61
CA ILE A 50 10.10 -2.30 -9.24
C ILE A 50 11.21 -1.62 -8.42
N GLN A 51 11.13 -1.66 -7.09
CA GLN A 51 12.19 -1.13 -6.23
C GLN A 51 13.53 -1.88 -6.37
N ILE A 52 13.50 -3.20 -6.61
CA ILE A 52 14.71 -3.98 -6.95
C ILE A 52 15.30 -3.48 -8.27
N LEU A 53 14.46 -3.20 -9.27
CA LEU A 53 14.93 -2.62 -10.54
C LEU A 53 15.55 -1.23 -10.33
N PHE A 54 14.92 -0.38 -9.51
CA PHE A 54 15.46 0.93 -9.17
C PHE A 54 16.78 0.85 -8.41
N SER A 55 16.97 -0.16 -7.54
CA SER A 55 18.20 -0.31 -6.75
C SER A 55 19.41 -0.73 -7.59
N ILE A 56 19.19 -1.33 -8.76
CA ILE A 56 20.24 -1.65 -9.76
C ILE A 56 20.37 -0.58 -10.86
N ASN A 57 19.84 0.62 -10.61
CA ASN A 57 19.83 1.75 -11.52
C ASN A 57 19.04 1.53 -12.84
N TYR A 58 18.06 0.64 -12.84
CA TYR A 58 17.17 0.46 -13.99
C TYR A 58 15.89 1.28 -13.79
N TYR A 59 15.87 2.48 -14.35
CA TYR A 59 14.74 3.41 -14.26
C TYR A 59 14.33 3.95 -15.62
N ASN A 60 13.02 3.94 -15.86
CA ASN A 60 12.35 4.55 -17.00
C ASN A 60 11.02 5.13 -16.50
N ILE A 61 10.60 6.24 -17.09
CA ILE A 61 9.32 6.94 -16.86
C ILE A 61 8.14 5.96 -16.75
N LEU A 62 8.10 4.90 -17.57
CA LEU A 62 7.03 3.90 -17.48
C LEU A 62 7.02 3.18 -16.11
N PHE A 63 8.18 2.76 -15.60
CA PHE A 63 8.31 2.11 -14.30
C PHE A 63 8.01 3.08 -13.16
N GLU A 64 8.39 4.36 -13.29
CA GLU A 64 8.07 5.36 -12.28
C GLU A 64 6.56 5.65 -12.21
N LYS A 65 5.89 5.79 -13.36
CA LYS A 65 4.43 5.93 -13.42
C LYS A 65 3.72 4.69 -12.85
N LEU A 66 4.21 3.50 -13.21
CA LEU A 66 3.67 2.24 -12.70
C LEU A 66 3.87 2.13 -11.19
N TYR A 67 5.03 2.51 -10.67
CA TYR A 67 5.32 2.54 -9.24
C TYR A 67 4.31 3.42 -8.49
N ILE A 68 4.15 4.69 -8.89
CA ILE A 68 3.23 5.63 -8.24
C ILE A 68 1.79 5.13 -8.34
N PHE A 69 1.39 4.60 -9.51
CA PHE A 69 0.09 3.99 -9.68
C PHE A 69 -0.15 2.84 -8.69
N LEU A 70 0.79 1.90 -8.59
CA LEU A 70 0.65 0.77 -7.69
C LEU A 70 0.60 1.21 -6.22
N VAL A 71 1.44 2.17 -5.82
CA VAL A 71 1.45 2.73 -4.45
C VAL A 71 0.07 3.31 -4.10
N ALA A 72 -0.50 4.15 -4.98
CA ALA A 72 -1.80 4.78 -4.75
C ALA A 72 -2.95 3.75 -4.69
N PHE A 73 -2.93 2.74 -5.58
CA PHE A 73 -4.04 1.81 -5.72
C PHE A 73 -3.99 0.60 -4.78
N LEU A 74 -2.81 0.19 -4.27
CA LEU A 74 -2.74 -0.98 -3.39
C LEU A 74 -3.56 -0.78 -2.12
N LEU A 75 -3.45 0.39 -1.48
CA LEU A 75 -4.18 0.69 -0.25
C LEU A 75 -5.66 0.80 -0.55
N LEU A 76 -6.02 1.37 -1.70
CA LEU A 76 -7.41 1.45 -2.14
C LEU A 76 -8.02 0.05 -2.33
N LEU A 77 -7.27 -0.92 -2.87
CA LEU A 77 -7.70 -2.31 -2.99
C LEU A 77 -7.91 -2.94 -1.61
N ILE A 78 -6.97 -2.79 -0.68
CA ILE A 78 -7.12 -3.31 0.69
C ILE A 78 -8.31 -2.64 1.41
N ALA A 79 -8.50 -1.33 1.23
CA ALA A 79 -9.63 -0.59 1.77
C ALA A 79 -10.97 -1.07 1.20
N ASN A 80 -11.05 -1.42 -0.09
CA ASN A 80 -12.23 -2.04 -0.70
C ASN A 80 -12.58 -3.39 -0.05
N GLY A 81 -11.59 -4.18 0.34
CA GLY A 81 -11.84 -5.39 1.14
C GLY A 81 -12.38 -5.06 2.53
N SER A 82 -11.81 -4.04 3.17
CA SER A 82 -12.09 -3.64 4.55
C SER A 82 -13.49 -3.01 4.71
N ILE A 83 -13.92 -2.17 3.76
CA ILE A 83 -15.21 -1.48 3.81
C ILE A 83 -16.41 -2.44 3.74
N LEU A 84 -16.21 -3.68 3.28
CA LEU A 84 -17.27 -4.70 3.23
C LEU A 84 -17.87 -5.03 4.60
N TYR A 85 -17.20 -4.67 5.70
CA TYR A 85 -17.73 -4.80 7.06
C TYR A 85 -18.73 -3.70 7.47
N TYR A 86 -18.86 -2.64 6.68
CA TYR A 86 -19.75 -1.52 6.96
C TYR A 86 -21.09 -1.64 6.22
N SER A 87 -22.02 -0.73 6.52
CA SER A 87 -23.31 -0.65 5.85
C SER A 87 -23.16 -0.38 4.35
N LYS A 88 -24.15 -0.80 3.55
CA LYS A 88 -24.15 -0.57 2.09
C LYS A 88 -24.00 0.90 1.72
N LYS A 89 -24.65 1.80 2.47
CA LYS A 89 -24.50 3.25 2.28
C LYS A 89 -23.04 3.69 2.36
N LEU A 90 -22.31 3.26 3.38
CA LEU A 90 -20.89 3.59 3.55
C LEU A 90 -20.02 2.95 2.47
N GLN A 91 -20.32 1.71 2.04
CA GLN A 91 -19.64 1.05 0.91
C GLN A 91 -19.78 1.88 -0.37
N TYR A 92 -21.00 2.33 -0.69
CA TYR A 92 -21.25 3.14 -1.88
C TYR A 92 -20.59 4.52 -1.79
N THR A 93 -20.70 5.21 -0.66
CA THR A 93 -20.04 6.51 -0.45
C THR A 93 -18.53 6.39 -0.62
N PHE A 94 -17.91 5.36 -0.02
CA PHE A 94 -16.49 5.08 -0.20
C PHE A 94 -16.13 4.85 -1.66
N MET A 95 -16.88 3.99 -2.37
CA MET A 95 -16.60 3.69 -3.79
C MET A 95 -16.72 4.92 -4.69
N ILE A 96 -17.72 5.78 -4.47
CA ILE A 96 -17.88 7.02 -5.26
C ILE A 96 -16.67 7.93 -5.06
N ILE A 97 -16.27 8.18 -3.81
CA ILE A 97 -15.11 9.04 -3.50
C ILE A 97 -13.82 8.42 -4.07
N ALA A 98 -13.63 7.11 -3.89
CA ALA A 98 -12.49 6.37 -4.42
C ALA A 98 -12.39 6.48 -5.95
N ILE A 99 -13.50 6.33 -6.68
CA ILE A 99 -13.54 6.45 -8.14
C ILE A 99 -13.20 7.88 -8.58
N VAL A 100 -13.81 8.89 -7.96
CA VAL A 100 -13.54 10.30 -8.30
C VAL A 100 -12.06 10.63 -8.09
N LEU A 101 -11.51 10.29 -6.92
CA LEU A 101 -10.10 10.52 -6.63
C LEU A 101 -9.18 9.73 -7.58
N SER A 102 -9.54 8.49 -7.94
CA SER A 102 -8.79 7.67 -8.89
C SER A 102 -8.76 8.27 -10.29
N ILE A 103 -9.88 8.80 -10.77
CA ILE A 103 -9.96 9.48 -12.08
C ILE A 103 -9.08 10.72 -12.07
N ILE A 104 -9.18 11.55 -11.03
CA ILE A 104 -8.37 12.75 -10.88
C ILE A 104 -6.88 12.37 -10.84
N PHE A 105 -6.51 11.37 -10.04
CA PHE A 105 -5.13 10.87 -9.97
C PHE A 105 -4.60 10.42 -11.33
N LEU A 106 -5.37 9.59 -12.05
CA LEU A 106 -4.98 9.09 -13.37
C LEU A 106 -4.80 10.22 -14.39
N TYR A 107 -5.68 11.23 -14.36
CA TYR A 107 -5.54 12.41 -15.22
C TYR A 107 -4.20 13.11 -15.00
N PHE A 108 -3.84 13.39 -13.73
CA PHE A 108 -2.55 14.03 -13.42
C PHE A 108 -1.36 13.12 -13.73
N LEU A 109 -1.44 11.81 -13.48
CA LEU A 109 -0.38 10.85 -13.77
C LEU A 109 -0.09 10.74 -15.28
N ILE A 110 -1.13 10.80 -16.11
CA ILE A 110 -1.00 10.77 -17.57
C ILE A 110 -0.33 12.04 -18.09
N ILE A 111 -0.80 13.21 -17.64
CA ILE A 111 -0.32 14.52 -18.13
C ILE A 111 1.04 14.90 -17.56
N ALA A 112 1.40 14.38 -16.39
CA ALA A 112 2.73 14.57 -15.82
C ALA A 112 3.79 14.07 -16.81
N SER A 113 4.51 15.02 -17.40
CA SER A 113 5.71 14.81 -18.19
C SER A 113 6.89 14.49 -17.27
N ASN A 114 7.97 13.93 -17.86
CA ASN A 114 9.20 13.48 -17.22
C ASN A 114 9.39 13.99 -15.78
N PHE A 115 9.21 13.08 -14.84
CA PHE A 115 9.56 13.28 -13.46
C PHE A 115 10.54 12.18 -13.07
N ASN A 116 11.34 12.44 -12.04
CA ASN A 116 12.25 11.48 -11.47
C ASN A 116 11.86 11.32 -9.99
N ILE A 117 11.36 10.14 -9.64
CA ILE A 117 11.08 9.80 -8.24
C ILE A 117 12.25 9.12 -7.54
N ILE A 118 13.42 9.00 -8.16
CA ILE A 118 14.52 8.21 -7.63
C ILE A 118 15.69 9.11 -7.26
N MET A 119 16.12 9.00 -6.00
CA MET A 119 17.39 9.56 -5.54
C MET A 119 18.20 8.46 -4.83
N ASN A 120 19.44 8.26 -5.28
CA ASN A 120 20.34 7.24 -4.72
C ASN A 120 19.76 5.81 -4.71
N GLY A 121 18.94 5.46 -5.71
CA GLY A 121 18.28 4.15 -5.82
C GLY A 121 17.07 3.97 -4.89
N ILE A 122 16.60 5.03 -4.23
CA ILE A 122 15.42 5.03 -3.36
C ILE A 122 14.33 5.88 -4.03
N ALA A 123 13.10 5.37 -4.05
CA ALA A 123 11.95 6.17 -4.43
C ALA A 123 11.70 7.27 -3.38
N MET A 124 11.93 8.52 -3.75
CA MET A 124 11.75 9.71 -2.93
C MET A 124 10.83 10.72 -3.61
N ASN A 125 10.04 11.41 -2.79
CA ASN A 125 9.04 12.37 -3.24
C ASN A 125 9.69 13.74 -3.46
N TYR A 126 10.52 13.88 -4.50
CA TYR A 126 11.13 15.19 -4.80
C TYR A 126 10.20 16.11 -5.59
N SER A 127 10.23 17.37 -5.19
CA SER A 127 9.44 18.49 -5.66
C SER A 127 9.77 18.89 -7.10
N SER A 128 9.30 18.12 -8.08
CA SER A 128 9.03 18.66 -9.41
C SER A 128 7.63 19.30 -9.39
N PRO A 129 7.42 20.50 -9.98
CA PRO A 129 6.11 21.14 -10.05
C PRO A 129 5.02 20.23 -10.63
N ASN A 130 5.39 19.39 -11.61
CA ASN A 130 4.49 18.41 -12.23
C ASN A 130 4.24 17.18 -11.35
N LEU A 131 5.16 16.89 -10.43
CA LEU A 131 5.03 15.78 -9.46
C LEU A 131 4.18 16.20 -8.26
N ALA A 132 4.16 17.48 -7.87
CA ALA A 132 3.43 17.97 -6.70
C ALA A 132 1.93 17.63 -6.75
N SER A 133 1.28 17.78 -7.91
CA SER A 133 -0.13 17.44 -8.08
C SER A 133 -0.37 15.92 -8.01
N VAL A 134 0.47 15.12 -8.68
CA VAL A 134 0.36 13.65 -8.67
C VAL A 134 0.54 13.11 -7.24
N MET A 135 1.55 13.59 -6.53
CA MET A 135 1.88 13.14 -5.17
C MET A 135 0.87 13.64 -4.15
N GLY A 136 0.36 14.87 -4.31
CA GLY A 136 -0.71 15.40 -3.47
C GLY A 136 -1.95 14.51 -3.53
N ILE A 137 -2.38 14.14 -4.73
CA ILE A 137 -3.56 13.29 -4.90
C ILE A 137 -3.30 11.84 -4.49
N SER A 138 -2.11 11.29 -4.79
CA SER A 138 -1.68 9.97 -4.28
C SER A 138 -1.79 9.92 -2.76
N SER A 139 -1.24 10.92 -2.08
CA SER A 139 -1.26 11.03 -0.61
C SER A 139 -2.69 11.12 -0.07
N ILE A 140 -3.58 11.86 -0.74
CA ILE A 140 -5.00 11.94 -0.36
C ILE A 140 -5.68 10.57 -0.51
N LEU A 141 -5.44 9.85 -1.61
CA LEU A 141 -5.95 8.50 -1.83
C LEU A 141 -5.46 7.52 -0.75
N GLU A 142 -4.16 7.55 -0.46
CA GLU A 142 -3.51 6.70 0.54
C GLU A 142 -4.05 6.98 1.94
N LEU A 143 -4.18 8.24 2.33
CA LEU A 143 -4.78 8.65 3.61
C LEU A 143 -6.23 8.19 3.71
N PHE A 144 -7.04 8.44 2.67
CA PHE A 144 -8.43 8.04 2.64
C PHE A 144 -8.60 6.52 2.78
N ALA A 145 -7.81 5.74 2.04
CA ALA A 145 -7.78 4.29 2.14
C ALA A 145 -7.32 3.81 3.53
N SER A 146 -6.25 4.40 4.07
CA SER A 146 -5.69 4.07 5.38
C SER A 146 -6.69 4.29 6.51
N VAL A 147 -7.46 5.38 6.48
CA VAL A 147 -8.53 5.66 7.46
C VAL A 147 -9.59 4.57 7.43
N VAL A 148 -9.98 4.09 6.24
CA VAL A 148 -10.97 3.00 6.12
C VAL A 148 -10.41 1.68 6.65
N ILE A 149 -9.17 1.34 6.31
CA ILE A 149 -8.51 0.11 6.78
C ILE A 149 -8.39 0.12 8.31
N LEU A 150 -7.85 1.20 8.88
CA LEU A 150 -7.66 1.37 10.32
C LEU A 150 -9.01 1.40 11.04
N GLY A 151 -9.97 2.16 10.52
CA GLY A 151 -11.33 2.23 11.04
C GLY A 151 -11.99 0.85 11.09
N SER A 152 -11.85 0.05 10.03
CA SER A 152 -12.39 -1.31 9.95
C SER A 152 -11.79 -2.23 11.01
N ALA A 153 -10.47 -2.12 11.21
CA ALA A 153 -9.75 -2.89 12.22
C ALA A 153 -10.18 -2.48 13.64
N ILE A 154 -10.23 -1.18 13.94
CA ILE A 154 -10.70 -0.65 15.24
C ILE A 154 -12.16 -1.04 15.50
N TYR A 155 -13.04 -0.88 14.51
CA TYR A 155 -14.45 -1.26 14.62
C TYR A 155 -14.60 -2.75 14.95
N SER A 156 -13.80 -3.60 14.31
CA SER A 156 -13.78 -5.03 14.60
C SER A 156 -13.26 -5.34 16.01
N PHE A 157 -12.25 -4.60 16.49
CA PHE A 157 -11.73 -4.72 17.85
C PHE A 157 -12.79 -4.37 18.90
N ILE A 158 -13.43 -3.21 18.77
CA ILE A 158 -14.38 -2.66 19.73
C ILE A 158 -15.69 -3.45 19.73
N LYS A 159 -16.31 -3.62 18.55
CA LYS A 159 -17.71 -4.07 18.47
C LYS A 159 -17.86 -5.59 18.48
N LYS A 160 -16.92 -6.34 17.93
CA LYS A 160 -16.99 -7.81 17.94
C LYS A 160 -16.42 -8.44 19.21
N LYS A 161 -15.98 -7.63 20.20
CA LYS A 161 -15.23 -8.07 21.40
C LYS A 161 -14.08 -9.04 21.08
N SER A 162 -13.57 -9.01 19.84
CA SER A 162 -12.46 -9.85 19.41
C SER A 162 -11.17 -9.20 19.89
N LYS A 163 -10.89 -9.34 21.19
CA LYS A 163 -9.65 -8.89 21.83
C LYS A 163 -8.48 -9.84 21.51
N SER A 164 -8.42 -10.35 20.28
CA SER A 164 -7.35 -11.25 19.88
C SER A 164 -6.07 -10.44 19.64
N ILE A 165 -4.95 -10.96 20.15
CA ILE A 165 -3.61 -10.40 19.92
C ILE A 165 -3.35 -10.26 18.41
N LYS A 166 -3.89 -11.17 17.60
CA LYS A 166 -3.87 -11.11 16.14
C LYS A 166 -4.45 -9.80 15.57
N LEU A 167 -5.58 -9.34 16.09
CA LEU A 167 -6.25 -8.14 15.58
C LEU A 167 -5.49 -6.86 16.00
N LEU A 168 -4.89 -6.86 17.21
CA LEU A 168 -3.97 -5.81 17.64
C LEU A 168 -2.71 -5.77 16.78
N ALA A 169 -2.15 -6.92 16.41
CA ALA A 169 -1.01 -7.00 15.51
C ALA A 169 -1.33 -6.40 14.12
N THR A 170 -2.52 -6.67 13.58
CA THR A 170 -2.99 -6.04 12.33
C THR A 170 -3.10 -4.52 12.46
N ILE A 171 -3.68 -4.01 13.55
CA ILE A 171 -3.80 -2.56 13.80
C ILE A 171 -2.40 -1.93 13.88
N PHE A 172 -1.49 -2.55 14.65
CA PHE A 172 -0.14 -2.06 14.83
C PHE A 172 0.66 -2.08 13.52
N ALA A 173 0.49 -3.13 12.69
CA ALA A 173 1.07 -3.21 11.36
C ALA A 173 0.63 -2.05 10.47
N ILE A 174 -0.68 -1.74 10.46
CA ILE A 174 -1.23 -0.61 9.69
C ILE A 174 -0.62 0.71 10.17
N LEU A 175 -0.54 0.93 11.50
CA LEU A 175 0.04 2.15 12.07
C LEU A 175 1.52 2.30 11.72
N ILE A 176 2.30 1.22 11.82
CA ILE A 176 3.71 1.23 11.43
C ILE A 176 3.83 1.64 9.96
N LEU A 177 3.07 1.00 9.06
CA LEU A 177 3.14 1.30 7.62
C LEU A 177 2.78 2.75 7.29
N ILE A 178 1.78 3.32 7.97
CA ILE A 178 1.42 4.74 7.80
C ILE A 178 2.57 5.64 8.27
N ILE A 179 3.11 5.40 9.47
CA ILE A 179 4.19 6.21 10.04
C ILE A 179 5.46 6.11 9.19
N THR A 180 5.83 4.89 8.79
CA THR A 180 7.04 4.67 7.98
C THR A 180 6.87 5.14 6.55
N GLY A 181 5.66 5.13 5.99
CA GLY A 181 5.33 5.77 4.71
C GLY A 181 5.56 7.28 4.76
N ILE A 182 5.07 7.95 5.81
CA ILE A 182 5.30 9.38 6.03
C ILE A 182 6.81 9.66 6.18
N LEU A 183 7.52 8.90 7.01
CA LEU A 183 8.96 9.06 7.18
C LEU A 183 9.74 8.77 5.89
N GLY A 184 9.31 7.79 5.09
CA GLY A 184 9.86 7.48 3.78
C GLY A 184 9.74 8.66 2.82
N SER A 185 8.57 9.32 2.79
CA SER A 185 8.36 10.53 1.97
C SER A 185 9.23 11.72 2.40
N LEU A 186 9.65 11.76 3.67
CA LEU A 186 10.60 12.75 4.20
C LEU A 186 12.08 12.38 3.95
N GLY A 187 12.35 11.29 3.22
CA GLY A 187 13.70 10.87 2.86
C GLY A 187 14.32 9.80 3.76
N TYR A 188 13.59 9.27 4.76
CA TYR A 188 14.08 8.22 5.65
C TYR A 188 13.86 6.81 5.07
N GLY A 189 14.54 6.49 3.96
CA GLY A 189 14.35 5.23 3.22
C GLY A 189 14.60 3.94 4.04
N TYR A 190 15.60 3.92 4.92
CA TYR A 190 15.83 2.75 5.79
C TYR A 190 14.67 2.48 6.76
N ILE A 191 14.06 3.55 7.29
CA ILE A 191 12.90 3.42 8.18
C ILE A 191 11.70 2.90 7.38
N LEU A 192 11.49 3.38 6.16
CA LEU A 192 10.45 2.87 5.26
C LEU A 192 10.54 1.34 5.08
N TYR A 193 11.69 0.83 4.62
CA TYR A 193 11.85 -0.60 4.35
C TYR A 193 11.73 -1.46 5.62
N SER A 194 12.28 -0.99 6.74
CA SER A 194 12.13 -1.69 8.02
C SER A 194 10.66 -1.75 8.47
N GLY A 195 9.92 -0.66 8.28
CA GLY A 195 8.49 -0.57 8.57
C GLY A 195 7.64 -1.45 7.66
N GLU A 196 7.96 -1.50 6.37
CA GLU A 196 7.34 -2.40 5.40
C GLU A 196 7.50 -3.86 5.80
N LEU A 197 8.72 -4.26 6.18
CA LEU A 197 9.00 -5.61 6.65
C LEU A 197 8.21 -5.95 7.92
N ILE A 198 8.26 -5.09 8.94
CA ILE A 198 7.53 -5.30 10.20
C ILE A 198 6.02 -5.33 9.95
N GLY A 199 5.52 -4.42 9.10
CA GLY A 199 4.12 -4.36 8.71
C GLY A 199 3.65 -5.64 8.04
N MET A 200 4.43 -6.17 7.09
CA MET A 200 4.11 -7.44 6.41
C MET A 200 4.10 -8.63 7.37
N LEU A 201 5.08 -8.73 8.28
CA LEU A 201 5.08 -9.75 9.32
C LEU A 201 3.85 -9.64 10.25
N GLY A 202 3.47 -8.40 10.60
CA GLY A 202 2.27 -8.12 11.38
C GLY A 202 0.99 -8.54 10.66
N PHE A 203 0.89 -8.31 9.34
CA PHE A 203 -0.23 -8.82 8.54
C PHE A 203 -0.26 -10.35 8.47
N ILE A 204 0.89 -11.00 8.30
CA ILE A 204 0.98 -12.46 8.30
C ILE A 204 0.42 -13.02 9.61
N TYR A 205 0.93 -12.55 10.74
CA TYR A 205 0.51 -13.02 12.06
C TYR A 205 -0.95 -12.66 12.39
N GLY A 206 -1.39 -11.45 12.00
CA GLY A 206 -2.68 -10.90 12.37
C GLY A 206 -3.84 -11.42 11.52
N LEU A 207 -3.62 -11.66 10.22
CA LEU A 207 -4.68 -12.08 9.29
C LEU A 207 -4.72 -13.59 9.07
N TYR A 208 -3.59 -14.30 9.15
CA TYR A 208 -3.48 -15.72 8.80
C TYR A 208 -3.34 -16.63 10.03
#